data_AF-A0A4Q4W284-F1
#
_entry.id   AF-A0A4Q4W284-F1
#
_cell.length_a   1.000
_cell.length_b   1.000
_cell.length_c   1.000
_cell.angle_alpha   90.00
_cell.angle_beta   90.00
_cell.angle_gamma   90.00
#
_symmetry.space_group_name_H-M   'P 1'
#
loop_
_entity.id
_entity.type
_entity.pdbx_description
1 polymer ?
#
loop_
_entity_poly.entity_id
_entity_poly.type
_entity_poly.pdbx_seq_one_letter_code
_entity_poly.pdbx_strand_id
1 'polypeptide(L)'
;MKGDELPYSLGVCKDSYGEYKTKPATGPCFGTCASVNQSKCLLELRKVKSVFREGVRYALKVASAHPESSKFLLRGWGKKHHDYPRMLLSGPEPWLIPTECNLDRMFRDIGYQNVAEGQSTKDYWESNCGKYRFSAAATAIHFLRSIPNSRCHIRKILLCEDYEAVAYPECHAKGLIPFCRENPELRIERRVSLWRNIFQKSHWWDGCDWERRVDFPCDREGRLAADEVTRPVADWMVEASVLGRAGMPQDPGTFTLILDGDPTPERSSEVFCLAVQRDAAWQDAVEQCLVRDPLNWSNVLDMRLSKSFHVVGFPQLLRHLASDKSSSGIRCNFDPGEPWDIAPIIEANRGWNQDDWFERSGRPDLVFETAPPLPKWADLVRENIFPRIWELEEWPEWELEEWEIEELERED
;
A
#
# COMPACT_ATOMS: atom_id res chain seq x y z
N MET A 1 -33.32 60.30 -0.74
CA MET A 1 -32.38 61.44 -0.83
C MET A 1 -31.10 60.96 -0.17
N LYS A 2 -30.05 60.60 -0.91
CA LYS A 2 -29.12 61.45 -1.69
C LYS A 2 -28.35 62.45 -0.82
N GLY A 3 -27.06 62.56 -1.13
CA GLY A 3 -26.01 63.29 -0.41
C GLY A 3 -24.74 62.43 -0.40
N ASP A 4 -24.18 62.05 -1.54
CA ASP A 4 -23.40 62.86 -2.51
C ASP A 4 -21.93 63.03 -2.09
N GLU A 5 -21.03 62.35 -2.80
CA GLU A 5 -19.78 62.96 -3.28
C GLU A 5 -19.57 62.57 -4.76
N LEU A 6 -19.41 63.62 -5.56
CA LEU A 6 -19.08 63.71 -6.99
C LEU A 6 -18.02 64.85 -7.06
N PRO A 7 -17.39 65.16 -8.22
CA PRO A 7 -16.71 64.32 -9.19
C PRO A 7 -15.43 65.01 -9.75
N TYR A 8 -14.80 64.39 -10.75
CA TYR A 8 -14.28 64.93 -12.04
C TYR A 8 -13.00 64.14 -12.43
N SER A 9 -13.06 63.20 -13.38
CA SER A 9 -13.06 63.34 -14.86
C SER A 9 -11.63 63.49 -15.39
N LEU A 10 -11.14 63.00 -16.54
CA LEU A 10 -11.58 62.41 -17.82
C LEU A 10 -10.29 61.78 -18.41
N GLY A 11 -10.23 60.88 -19.38
CA GLY A 11 -11.19 60.26 -20.30
C GLY A 11 -10.53 58.98 -20.84
N VAL A 12 -11.26 57.90 -21.09
CA VAL A 12 -11.97 57.56 -22.34
C VAL A 12 -11.06 57.57 -23.58
N CYS A 13 -10.76 56.37 -24.10
CA CYS A 13 -11.15 56.01 -25.46
C CYS A 13 -11.39 54.49 -25.55
N LYS A 14 -12.63 54.14 -25.91
CA LYS A 14 -13.07 52.81 -26.33
C LYS A 14 -12.59 52.55 -27.75
N ASP A 15 -12.32 51.29 -28.07
CA ASP A 15 -12.85 50.61 -29.26
C ASP A 15 -12.93 49.10 -28.93
N SER A 16 -14.11 48.54 -28.63
CA SER A 16 -15.00 47.77 -29.53
C SER A 16 -14.29 46.74 -30.42
N TYR A 17 -14.23 45.48 -30.00
CA TYR A 17 -14.91 44.30 -30.60
C TYR A 17 -14.48 43.05 -29.82
N GLY A 18 -15.45 42.19 -29.47
CA GLY A 18 -15.32 41.17 -28.45
C GLY A 18 -14.63 39.88 -28.90
N GLU A 19 -13.88 39.27 -27.98
CA GLU A 19 -13.71 37.83 -27.80
C GLU A 19 -12.99 37.61 -26.46
N TYR A 20 -13.65 36.96 -25.50
CA TYR A 20 -13.00 36.51 -24.27
C TYR A 20 -12.15 35.27 -24.59
N LYS A 21 -10.83 35.45 -24.68
CA LYS A 21 -9.84 34.38 -24.60
C LYS A 21 -8.99 34.59 -23.36
N THR A 22 -9.16 33.73 -22.37
CA THR A 22 -8.30 33.66 -21.19
C THR A 22 -6.95 33.03 -21.57
N LYS A 23 -5.87 33.76 -21.30
CA LYS A 23 -4.47 33.32 -21.45
C LYS A 23 -4.13 32.25 -20.40
N PRO A 24 -3.31 31.23 -20.72
CA PRO A 24 -2.75 30.33 -19.72
C PRO A 24 -1.62 31.03 -18.95
N ALA A 25 -1.64 30.89 -17.62
CA ALA A 25 -0.59 31.35 -16.74
C ALA A 25 0.64 30.43 -16.87
N THR A 26 1.79 31.06 -17.07
CA THR A 26 3.14 30.47 -17.15
C THR A 26 3.54 29.80 -15.84
N GLY A 27 3.95 28.53 -15.90
CA GLY A 27 4.56 27.79 -14.78
C GLY A 27 6.02 28.21 -14.51
N PRO A 28 6.55 27.96 -13.29
CA PRO A 28 7.90 28.36 -12.92
C PRO A 28 8.97 27.46 -13.55
N CYS A 29 9.98 28.10 -14.15
CA CYS A 29 11.18 27.48 -14.71
C CYS A 29 12.11 26.94 -13.58
N PHE A 30 12.51 25.67 -13.67
CA PHE A 30 13.51 25.07 -12.79
C PHE A 30 14.93 25.33 -13.34
N GLY A 31 15.72 26.09 -12.58
CA GLY A 31 17.15 26.36 -12.84
C GLY A 31 18.09 25.36 -12.15
N THR A 32 19.13 24.99 -12.87
CA THR A 32 20.18 24.00 -12.61
C THR A 32 21.16 24.39 -11.50
N CYS A 33 21.20 23.64 -10.38
CA CYS A 33 22.39 23.49 -9.52
C CYS A 33 22.25 22.35 -8.48
N ALA A 34 22.34 21.07 -8.89
CA ALA A 34 22.30 19.93 -7.93
C ALA A 34 22.94 18.60 -8.44
N SER A 35 23.73 18.61 -9.51
CA SER A 35 23.99 17.38 -10.29
C SER A 35 24.92 16.35 -9.62
N VAL A 36 25.93 16.75 -8.83
CA VAL A 36 27.00 15.81 -8.41
C VAL A 36 26.61 14.94 -7.22
N ASN A 37 25.86 15.48 -6.24
CA ASN A 37 25.44 14.70 -5.05
C ASN A 37 24.22 13.81 -5.34
N GLN A 38 23.38 14.19 -6.31
CA GLN A 38 22.27 13.35 -6.76
C GLN A 38 22.80 12.07 -7.41
N SER A 39 23.76 12.14 -8.33
CA SER A 39 24.26 10.95 -9.06
C SER A 39 24.78 9.84 -8.14
N LYS A 40 25.45 10.18 -7.04
CA LYS A 40 26.01 9.21 -6.09
C LYS A 40 24.93 8.56 -5.22
N CYS A 41 23.96 9.33 -4.76
CA CYS A 41 22.78 8.82 -4.07
C CYS A 41 21.93 7.91 -4.98
N LEU A 42 21.85 8.27 -6.27
CA LEU A 42 21.03 7.59 -7.29
C LEU A 42 21.62 6.24 -7.74
N LEU A 43 22.95 6.08 -7.76
CA LEU A 43 23.62 4.81 -8.05
C LEU A 43 23.41 3.75 -6.96
N GLU A 44 23.23 4.19 -5.71
CA GLU A 44 23.03 3.30 -4.57
C GLU A 44 21.55 2.85 -4.40
N LEU A 45 20.58 3.65 -4.86
CA LEU A 45 19.16 3.23 -4.93
C LEU A 45 18.94 1.98 -5.78
N ARG A 46 19.81 1.71 -6.76
CA ARG A 46 19.79 0.48 -7.57
C ARG A 46 20.15 -0.78 -6.78
N LYS A 47 20.72 -0.67 -5.57
CA LYS A 47 21.23 -1.80 -4.77
C LYS A 47 20.29 -2.28 -3.67
N VAL A 48 19.12 -1.67 -3.51
CA VAL A 48 18.24 -1.91 -2.36
C VAL A 48 17.49 -3.26 -2.52
N LYS A 49 17.52 -4.10 -1.48
CA LYS A 49 17.16 -5.54 -1.51
C LYS A 49 15.69 -5.83 -1.16
N SER A 50 14.83 -4.82 -1.20
CA SER A 50 13.37 -4.89 -1.05
C SER A 50 12.73 -3.74 -1.81
N VAL A 51 11.57 -3.97 -2.43
CA VAL A 51 11.11 -3.16 -3.57
C VAL A 51 10.39 -1.88 -3.14
N PHE A 52 9.86 -1.84 -1.91
CA PHE A 52 9.26 -0.61 -1.35
C PHE A 52 9.87 -0.21 0.00
N ARG A 53 9.74 -1.01 1.06
CA ARG A 53 10.12 -0.59 2.43
C ARG A 53 11.62 -0.38 2.65
N GLU A 54 12.50 -1.22 2.11
CA GLU A 54 13.93 -0.92 2.22
C GLU A 54 14.30 0.25 1.32
N GLY A 55 13.62 0.44 0.19
CA GLY A 55 13.77 1.63 -0.66
C GLY A 55 13.44 2.90 0.11
N VAL A 56 12.30 2.90 0.82
CA VAL A 56 11.86 3.96 1.73
C VAL A 56 12.87 4.16 2.86
N ARG A 57 13.24 3.11 3.61
CA ARG A 57 14.26 3.19 4.68
C ARG A 57 15.60 3.71 4.15
N TYR A 58 16.04 3.28 2.98
CA TYR A 58 17.28 3.73 2.36
C TYR A 58 17.19 5.20 1.96
N ALA A 59 16.13 5.61 1.26
CA ALA A 59 15.91 7.00 0.87
C ALA A 59 15.86 7.92 2.09
N LEU A 60 15.25 7.47 3.19
CA LEU A 60 15.17 8.21 4.44
C LEU A 60 16.49 8.23 5.21
N LYS A 61 17.28 7.16 5.18
CA LYS A 61 18.66 7.15 5.71
C LYS A 61 19.57 8.11 4.94
N VAL A 62 19.42 8.17 3.61
CA VAL A 62 20.12 9.14 2.78
C VAL A 62 19.66 10.55 3.13
N ALA A 63 18.34 10.78 3.19
CA ALA A 63 17.78 12.10 3.48
C ALA A 63 18.20 12.59 4.88
N SER A 64 18.29 11.69 5.86
CA SER A 64 18.76 12.03 7.20
C SER A 64 20.26 12.33 7.25
N ALA A 65 21.06 11.72 6.37
CA ALA A 65 22.47 12.04 6.19
C ALA A 65 22.72 13.38 5.45
N HIS A 66 21.69 13.99 4.85
CA HIS A 66 21.78 15.22 4.07
C HIS A 66 20.75 16.28 4.52
N PRO A 67 21.13 17.22 5.41
CA PRO A 67 20.23 18.19 6.04
C PRO A 67 19.40 19.07 5.09
N GLU A 68 19.86 19.30 3.87
CA GLU A 68 19.12 20.07 2.86
C GLU A 68 18.08 19.23 2.11
N SER A 69 18.33 17.93 1.94
CA SER A 69 17.38 16.98 1.33
C SER A 69 16.22 16.66 2.26
N SER A 70 16.47 16.56 3.57
CA SER A 70 15.42 16.42 4.57
C SER A 70 14.52 17.66 4.60
N LYS A 71 15.07 18.89 4.56
CA LYS A 71 14.27 20.12 4.47
C LYS A 71 13.34 20.15 3.26
N PHE A 72 13.76 19.63 2.11
CA PHE A 72 12.93 19.58 0.90
C PHE A 72 11.79 18.55 1.02
N LEU A 73 12.10 17.33 1.47
CA LEU A 73 11.09 16.28 1.72
C LEU A 73 10.07 16.72 2.77
N LEU A 74 10.51 17.45 3.80
CA LEU A 74 9.69 17.89 4.92
C LEU A 74 8.89 19.17 4.65
N ARG A 75 9.20 19.93 3.58
CA ARG A 75 8.49 21.17 3.24
C ARG A 75 7.04 20.96 2.80
N GLY A 76 6.73 19.82 2.18
CA GLY A 76 5.37 19.49 1.71
C GLY A 76 4.43 18.97 2.81
N TRP A 77 4.96 18.63 3.99
CA TRP A 77 4.28 17.77 4.96
C TRP A 77 3.73 18.52 6.19
N GLY A 78 3.67 19.85 6.14
CA GLY A 78 3.08 20.67 7.19
C GLY A 78 3.91 20.74 8.48
N LYS A 79 3.75 21.83 9.24
CA LYS A 79 4.52 22.08 10.46
C LYS A 79 4.02 21.22 11.62
N LYS A 80 4.77 20.17 11.96
CA LYS A 80 5.17 19.78 13.34
C LYS A 80 6.27 18.72 13.22
N HIS A 81 7.28 18.85 14.07
CA HIS A 81 8.56 18.14 13.99
C HIS A 81 8.40 16.65 14.30
N HIS A 82 8.07 15.83 13.32
CA HIS A 82 8.29 14.39 13.41
C HIS A 82 9.74 14.10 13.01
N ASP A 83 10.50 13.47 13.91
CA ASP A 83 11.82 12.92 13.58
C ASP A 83 11.60 11.63 12.76
N TYR A 84 11.16 11.78 11.52
CA TYR A 84 10.85 10.67 10.61
C TYR A 84 12.02 9.67 10.47
N PRO A 85 13.29 10.10 10.36
CA PRO A 85 14.41 9.17 10.39
C PRO A 85 14.43 8.32 11.67
N ARG A 86 14.23 8.92 12.84
CA ARG A 86 14.12 8.18 14.11
C ARG A 86 12.92 7.26 14.12
N MET A 87 11.74 7.71 13.69
CA MET A 87 10.52 6.89 13.58
C MET A 87 10.73 5.62 12.74
N LEU A 88 11.38 5.73 11.58
CA LEU A 88 11.58 4.62 10.64
C LEU A 88 12.73 3.67 11.04
N LEU A 89 13.62 4.14 11.91
CA LEU A 89 14.74 3.36 12.47
C LEU A 89 14.43 2.77 13.84
N SER A 90 13.47 3.32 14.58
CA SER A 90 13.05 2.89 15.92
C SER A 90 11.97 1.82 15.93
N GLY A 91 11.21 1.66 14.84
CA GLY A 91 10.15 0.65 14.75
C GLY A 91 10.71 -0.78 14.71
N PRO A 92 10.04 -1.78 15.32
CA PRO A 92 10.40 -3.17 15.12
C PRO A 92 10.31 -3.55 13.63
N GLU A 93 10.94 -4.66 13.27
CA GLU A 93 10.75 -5.21 11.93
C GLU A 93 9.27 -5.54 11.68
N PRO A 94 8.75 -5.36 10.46
CA PRO A 94 7.30 -5.42 10.18
C PRO A 94 6.65 -6.74 10.58
N TRP A 95 7.40 -7.83 10.44
CA TRP A 95 6.96 -9.18 10.77
C TRP A 95 7.04 -9.53 12.25
N LEU A 96 7.37 -8.57 13.13
CA LEU A 96 7.40 -8.78 14.57
C LEU A 96 6.16 -8.21 15.23
N ILE A 97 5.56 -9.02 16.10
CA ILE A 97 4.53 -8.57 17.02
C ILE A 97 5.21 -7.62 18.02
N PRO A 98 4.85 -6.34 18.05
CA PRO A 98 5.46 -5.36 18.94
C PRO A 98 5.12 -5.69 20.40
N THR A 99 6.07 -5.46 21.30
CA THR A 99 5.76 -5.42 22.74
C THR A 99 5.16 -4.08 23.11
N GLU A 100 4.56 -3.99 24.31
CA GLU A 100 4.07 -2.73 24.87
C GLU A 100 5.15 -1.63 24.86
N CYS A 101 6.37 -1.96 25.31
CA CYS A 101 7.49 -1.01 25.27
C CYS A 101 7.87 -0.57 23.83
N ASN A 102 7.66 -1.43 22.81
CA ASN A 102 7.84 -1.03 21.42
C ASN A 102 6.78 -0.03 20.99
N LEU A 103 5.52 -0.28 21.34
CA LEU A 103 4.41 0.63 21.05
C LEU A 103 4.63 1.98 21.75
N ASP A 104 4.96 2.00 23.03
CA ASP A 104 5.27 3.24 23.78
C ASP A 104 6.36 4.05 23.11
N ARG A 105 7.44 3.37 22.68
CA ARG A 105 8.53 4.04 21.96
C ARG A 105 8.05 4.59 20.62
N MET A 106 7.27 3.83 19.86
CA MET A 106 6.71 4.29 18.59
C MET A 106 5.81 5.50 18.79
N PHE A 107 4.89 5.49 19.76
CA PHE A 107 4.03 6.64 20.07
C PHE A 107 4.84 7.88 20.46
N ARG A 108 5.87 7.72 21.29
CA ARG A 108 6.78 8.82 21.64
C ARG A 108 7.53 9.38 20.43
N ASP A 109 8.11 8.50 19.61
CA ASP A 109 8.95 8.90 18.47
C ASP A 109 8.13 9.50 17.31
N ILE A 110 6.86 9.09 17.14
CA ILE A 110 5.94 9.69 16.15
C ILE A 110 5.45 11.06 16.62
N GLY A 111 5.83 11.56 17.81
CA GLY A 111 5.44 12.90 18.24
C GLY A 111 3.94 13.05 18.52
N TYR A 112 3.26 11.94 18.80
CA TYR A 112 1.89 11.89 19.31
C TYR A 112 1.85 12.37 20.78
N GLN A 113 2.46 13.52 21.09
CA GLN A 113 2.46 14.09 22.45
C GLN A 113 1.04 14.50 22.89
N ASN A 114 0.17 14.86 21.94
CA ASN A 114 -1.24 15.15 22.22
C ASN A 114 -2.09 13.91 22.61
N VAL A 115 -1.53 12.70 22.51
CA VAL A 115 -2.12 11.43 22.97
C VAL A 115 -1.75 11.18 24.43
N ALA A 116 -0.48 11.47 24.76
CA ALA A 116 0.02 11.39 26.12
C ALA A 116 -0.65 12.43 27.05
N GLU A 117 -1.20 13.52 26.48
CA GLU A 117 -1.95 14.55 27.20
C GLU A 117 -3.48 14.30 27.21
N GLY A 118 -3.94 13.11 26.78
CA GLY A 118 -5.33 12.65 26.98
C GLY A 118 -6.42 13.34 26.13
N GLN A 119 -6.07 14.29 25.26
CA GLN A 119 -7.06 15.16 24.59
C GLN A 119 -7.45 14.74 23.16
N SER A 120 -6.89 13.65 22.58
CA SER A 120 -7.23 13.30 21.18
C SER A 120 -7.31 11.81 20.83
N THR A 121 -7.39 10.88 21.78
CA THR A 121 -7.16 9.45 21.43
C THR A 121 -8.14 8.41 21.85
N LYS A 122 -8.88 8.56 22.95
CA LYS A 122 -9.88 7.54 23.26
C LYS A 122 -10.98 7.58 22.19
N ASP A 123 -11.58 8.74 21.96
CA ASP A 123 -12.63 8.93 20.96
C ASP A 123 -12.19 8.65 19.51
N TYR A 124 -10.93 8.95 19.13
CA TYR A 124 -10.41 8.68 17.78
C TYR A 124 -10.16 7.19 17.53
N TRP A 125 -9.65 6.45 18.52
CA TRP A 125 -9.43 5.01 18.39
C TRP A 125 -10.71 4.21 18.65
N GLU A 126 -11.63 4.71 19.48
CA GLU A 126 -12.96 4.14 19.69
C GLU A 126 -13.91 4.40 18.52
N SER A 127 -13.71 5.50 17.79
CA SER A 127 -14.37 5.70 16.49
C SER A 127 -13.75 4.85 15.38
N ASN A 128 -12.48 4.44 15.50
CA ASN A 128 -11.85 3.52 14.56
C ASN A 128 -12.29 2.08 14.84
N CYS A 129 -13.33 1.66 14.16
CA CYS A 129 -13.89 0.32 14.24
C CYS A 129 -13.13 -0.70 13.36
N GLY A 130 -11.97 -0.38 12.80
CA GLY A 130 -11.15 -1.34 12.04
C GLY A 130 -10.61 -2.50 12.90
N LYS A 131 -10.73 -3.74 12.40
CA LYS A 131 -10.12 -4.93 13.00
C LYS A 131 -8.67 -5.07 12.55
N TYR A 132 -7.74 -4.77 13.44
CA TYR A 132 -6.31 -4.94 13.21
C TYR A 132 -5.88 -6.38 13.53
N ARG A 133 -5.18 -7.03 12.59
CA ARG A 133 -4.74 -8.43 12.72
C ARG A 133 -3.25 -8.57 12.46
N PHE A 134 -2.62 -9.55 13.11
CA PHE A 134 -1.28 -10.00 12.75
C PHE A 134 -1.36 -11.03 11.63
N SER A 135 -0.44 -10.94 10.68
CA SER A 135 -0.32 -11.93 9.60
C SER A 135 0.02 -13.31 10.17
N ALA A 136 -0.38 -14.37 9.48
CA ALA A 136 0.03 -15.74 9.82
C ALA A 136 1.56 -15.88 9.87
N ALA A 137 2.29 -15.20 8.98
CA ALA A 137 3.75 -15.19 8.99
C ALA A 137 4.34 -14.63 10.30
N ALA A 138 3.84 -13.49 10.79
CA ALA A 138 4.28 -12.89 12.05
C ALA A 138 4.00 -13.81 13.25
N THR A 139 2.84 -14.44 13.29
CA THR A 139 2.48 -15.43 14.33
C THR A 139 3.39 -16.64 14.28
N ALA A 140 3.70 -17.17 13.09
CA ALA A 140 4.64 -18.28 12.93
C ALA A 140 6.06 -17.91 13.36
N ILE A 141 6.53 -16.70 13.07
CA ILE A 141 7.82 -16.19 13.54
C ILE A 141 7.85 -16.12 15.07
N HIS A 142 6.77 -15.62 15.68
CA HIS A 142 6.65 -15.58 17.14
C HIS A 142 6.70 -16.99 17.75
N PHE A 143 5.96 -17.94 17.18
CA PHE A 143 5.98 -19.34 17.59
C PHE A 143 7.38 -19.98 17.45
N LEU A 144 8.04 -19.85 16.29
CA LEU A 144 9.37 -20.44 16.08
C LEU A 144 10.44 -19.86 17.02
N ARG A 145 10.24 -18.64 17.53
CA ARG A 145 11.10 -18.05 18.56
C ARG A 145 10.87 -18.62 19.95
N SER A 146 9.64 -19.03 20.27
CA SER A 146 9.31 -19.58 21.58
C SER A 146 9.75 -21.04 21.76
N ILE A 147 10.10 -21.73 20.67
CA ILE A 147 10.54 -23.15 20.69
C ILE A 147 11.93 -23.38 20.05
N PRO A 148 12.99 -22.70 20.51
CA PRO A 148 14.32 -22.78 19.89
C PRO A 148 14.89 -24.21 19.83
N ASN A 149 14.60 -25.04 20.83
CA ASN A 149 15.14 -26.40 20.91
C ASN A 149 14.42 -27.40 19.99
N SER A 150 13.20 -27.08 19.56
CA SER A 150 12.34 -28.02 18.81
C SER A 150 12.16 -27.62 17.35
N ARG A 151 12.41 -26.35 16.99
CA ARG A 151 12.12 -25.83 15.64
C ARG A 151 12.95 -26.48 14.52
N CYS A 152 14.10 -27.06 14.85
CA CYS A 152 14.91 -27.83 13.91
C CYS A 152 14.26 -29.18 13.51
N HIS A 153 13.23 -29.62 14.21
CA HIS A 153 12.46 -30.84 13.90
C HIS A 153 11.18 -30.56 13.09
N ILE A 154 10.80 -29.29 12.92
CA ILE A 154 9.65 -28.93 12.09
C ILE A 154 10.04 -29.12 10.61
N ARG A 155 9.15 -29.72 9.82
CA ARG A 155 9.40 -29.99 8.40
C ARG A 155 8.47 -29.22 7.47
N LYS A 156 7.24 -28.95 7.90
CA LYS A 156 6.27 -28.19 7.11
C LYS A 156 5.55 -27.17 7.97
N ILE A 157 5.41 -25.95 7.46
CA ILE A 157 4.54 -24.92 8.01
C ILE A 157 3.61 -24.45 6.90
N LEU A 158 2.31 -24.48 7.18
CA LEU A 158 1.28 -23.90 6.33
C LEU A 158 0.83 -22.59 6.99
N LEU A 159 0.97 -21.48 6.27
CA LEU A 159 0.52 -20.16 6.69
C LEU A 159 -0.72 -19.81 5.88
N CYS A 160 -1.88 -19.68 6.55
CA CYS A 160 -3.14 -19.27 5.93
C CYS A 160 -3.38 -17.80 6.23
N GLU A 161 -3.18 -16.94 5.23
CA GLU A 161 -3.39 -15.50 5.32
C GLU A 161 -4.81 -15.18 4.81
N ASP A 162 -5.81 -15.51 5.64
CA ASP A 162 -7.23 -15.40 5.28
C ASP A 162 -7.80 -14.00 5.50
N TYR A 163 -7.10 -13.13 6.24
CA TYR A 163 -7.53 -11.76 6.50
C TYR A 163 -6.36 -10.81 6.31
N GLU A 164 -6.67 -9.60 5.86
CA GLU A 164 -5.65 -8.55 5.82
C GLU A 164 -5.08 -8.28 7.21
N ALA A 165 -3.76 -8.12 7.22
CA ALA A 165 -2.97 -7.89 8.40
C ALA A 165 -2.24 -6.56 8.32
N VAL A 166 -1.86 -6.04 9.47
CA VAL A 166 -1.17 -4.75 9.58
C VAL A 166 0.27 -4.84 9.08
N ALA A 167 0.85 -3.66 8.80
CA ALA A 167 2.27 -3.46 8.59
C ALA A 167 2.88 -4.11 7.33
N TYR A 168 2.12 -4.17 6.23
CA TYR A 168 2.57 -4.65 4.91
C TYR A 168 2.90 -6.16 4.93
N PRO A 169 1.88 -7.01 5.14
CA PRO A 169 2.06 -8.45 5.33
C PRO A 169 2.77 -9.14 4.16
N GLU A 170 2.72 -8.59 2.95
CA GLU A 170 3.44 -9.08 1.78
C GLU A 170 4.94 -9.35 2.09
N CYS A 171 5.59 -8.48 2.87
CA CYS A 171 7.01 -8.56 3.15
C CYS A 171 7.35 -9.50 4.33
N HIS A 172 6.35 -10.00 5.06
CA HIS A 172 6.59 -10.68 6.34
C HIS A 172 7.32 -12.02 6.22
N ALA A 173 7.28 -12.64 5.04
CA ALA A 173 8.05 -13.85 4.76
C ALA A 173 9.56 -13.67 4.93
N LYS A 174 10.09 -12.44 4.87
CA LYS A 174 11.50 -12.15 5.18
C LYS A 174 11.89 -12.54 6.60
N GLY A 175 10.96 -12.42 7.56
CA GLY A 175 11.21 -12.82 8.93
C GLY A 175 11.38 -14.33 9.12
N LEU A 176 11.03 -15.15 8.13
CA LEU A 176 11.17 -16.60 8.15
C LEU A 176 12.57 -17.07 7.71
N ILE A 177 13.33 -16.21 7.04
CA ILE A 177 14.65 -16.52 6.48
C ILE A 177 15.60 -17.17 7.50
N PRO A 178 15.76 -16.66 8.73
CA PRO A 178 16.66 -17.28 9.70
C PRO A 178 16.32 -18.74 10.01
N PHE A 179 15.02 -19.08 10.08
CA PHE A 179 14.58 -20.43 10.41
C PHE A 179 14.78 -21.41 9.24
N CYS A 180 14.57 -20.96 8.01
CA CYS A 180 14.88 -21.77 6.82
C CYS A 180 16.39 -22.01 6.67
N ARG A 181 17.24 -21.07 7.10
CA ARG A 181 18.70 -21.25 7.10
C ARG A 181 19.17 -22.19 8.20
N GLU A 182 18.54 -22.14 9.37
CA GLU A 182 18.82 -23.03 10.49
C GLU A 182 18.38 -24.47 10.23
N ASN A 183 17.24 -24.64 9.55
CA ASN A 183 16.65 -25.93 9.23
C ASN A 183 16.40 -26.05 7.72
N PRO A 184 17.38 -26.58 6.95
CA PRO A 184 17.26 -26.74 5.49
C PRO A 184 16.14 -27.68 5.03
N GLU A 185 15.60 -28.51 5.93
CA GLU A 185 14.47 -29.39 5.64
C GLU A 185 13.10 -28.72 5.86
N LEU A 186 13.08 -27.47 6.35
CA LEU A 186 11.86 -26.71 6.56
C LEU A 186 11.26 -26.26 5.23
N ARG A 187 10.00 -26.63 5.00
CA ARG A 187 9.19 -26.21 3.86
C ARG A 187 8.06 -25.31 4.33
N ILE A 188 7.95 -24.12 3.75
CA ILE A 188 6.94 -23.14 4.08
C ILE A 188 6.01 -22.93 2.89
N GLU A 189 4.73 -23.13 3.12
CA GLU A 189 3.67 -22.86 2.15
C GLU A 189 2.83 -21.71 2.71
N ARG A 190 2.80 -20.57 2.01
CA ARG A 190 2.04 -19.38 2.41
C ARG A 190 0.89 -19.20 1.43
N ARG A 191 -0.32 -19.53 1.87
CA ARG A 191 -1.57 -19.34 1.13
C ARG A 191 -2.17 -18.01 1.50
N VAL A 192 -2.56 -17.22 0.51
CA VAL A 192 -3.11 -15.87 0.72
C VAL A 192 -4.41 -15.77 -0.05
N SER A 193 -5.52 -15.62 0.69
CA SER A 193 -6.84 -15.50 0.08
C SER A 193 -6.92 -14.26 -0.79
N LEU A 194 -7.31 -14.42 -2.05
CA LEU A 194 -7.54 -13.27 -2.93
C LEU A 194 -8.67 -12.39 -2.41
N TRP A 195 -9.82 -13.00 -2.11
CA TRP A 195 -11.04 -12.28 -1.74
C TRP A 195 -11.04 -11.78 -0.29
N ARG A 196 -10.50 -12.54 0.66
CA ARG A 196 -10.54 -12.16 2.08
C ARG A 196 -9.27 -11.44 2.56
N ASN A 197 -8.22 -11.41 1.74
CA ASN A 197 -6.95 -10.74 2.06
C ASN A 197 -6.47 -9.79 0.96
N ILE A 198 -6.01 -10.29 -0.19
CA ILE A 198 -5.28 -9.45 -1.17
C ILE A 198 -6.13 -8.30 -1.68
N PHE A 199 -7.38 -8.54 -2.05
CA PHE A 199 -8.29 -7.51 -2.56
C PHE A 199 -8.85 -6.59 -1.45
N GLN A 200 -8.68 -6.98 -0.18
CA GLN A 200 -9.08 -6.14 0.95
C GLN A 200 -8.15 -4.94 1.13
N LYS A 201 -6.94 -4.95 0.55
CA LYS A 201 -5.99 -3.84 0.67
C LYS A 201 -6.50 -2.60 -0.06
N SER A 202 -6.58 -1.48 0.65
CA SER A 202 -6.93 -0.17 0.08
C SER A 202 -5.74 0.46 -0.65
N HIS A 203 -6.00 1.15 -1.75
CA HIS A 203 -5.00 1.89 -2.52
C HIS A 203 -4.81 3.33 -2.05
N TRP A 204 -5.71 3.83 -1.20
CA TRP A 204 -5.75 5.24 -0.79
C TRP A 204 -4.86 5.56 0.42
N TRP A 205 -4.43 4.56 1.19
CA TRP A 205 -3.59 4.78 2.38
C TRP A 205 -2.91 3.49 2.87
N ASP A 206 -1.77 3.63 3.55
CA ASP A 206 -0.97 2.53 4.15
C ASP A 206 -1.61 1.92 5.43
N GLY A 207 -2.94 1.79 5.48
CA GLY A 207 -3.63 1.34 6.68
C GLY A 207 -5.08 0.89 6.48
N CYS A 208 -5.57 0.21 7.51
CA CYS A 208 -6.89 -0.40 7.66
C CYS A 208 -8.05 0.63 7.73
N ASP A 209 -8.22 1.45 6.69
CA ASP A 209 -9.34 2.39 6.58
C ASP A 209 -10.59 1.69 6.03
N TRP A 210 -11.03 0.65 6.75
CA TRP A 210 -12.17 -0.17 6.37
C TRP A 210 -13.49 0.60 6.39
N GLU A 211 -13.63 1.53 7.34
CA GLU A 211 -14.77 2.43 7.41
C GLU A 211 -14.98 3.21 6.13
N ARG A 212 -13.91 3.84 5.61
CA ARG A 212 -14.03 4.58 4.37
C ARG A 212 -14.40 3.70 3.20
N ARG A 213 -13.92 2.45 3.14
CA ARG A 213 -14.35 1.50 2.09
C ARG A 213 -15.82 1.12 2.20
N VAL A 214 -16.39 1.10 3.40
CA VAL A 214 -17.81 0.83 3.61
C VAL A 214 -18.66 2.07 3.37
N ASP A 215 -18.24 3.24 3.86
CA ASP A 215 -18.99 4.49 3.75
C ASP A 215 -18.89 5.14 2.36
N PHE A 216 -17.75 4.95 1.68
CA PHE A 216 -17.44 5.51 0.36
C PHE A 216 -16.87 4.44 -0.58
N PRO A 217 -17.68 3.42 -0.94
CA PRO A 217 -17.22 2.38 -1.85
C PRO A 217 -16.92 2.98 -3.23
N CYS A 218 -15.89 2.45 -3.90
CA CYS A 218 -15.50 2.88 -5.25
C CYS A 218 -16.61 2.63 -6.27
N ASP A 219 -17.38 1.56 -6.07
CA ASP A 219 -18.57 1.20 -6.83
C ASP A 219 -19.83 1.48 -6.00
N ARG A 220 -20.88 2.00 -6.63
CA ARG A 220 -22.12 2.39 -5.91
C ARG A 220 -22.84 1.21 -5.30
N GLU A 221 -22.73 0.04 -5.91
CA GLU A 221 -23.33 -1.20 -5.40
C GLU A 221 -22.41 -1.93 -4.41
N GLY A 222 -21.25 -1.35 -4.09
CA GLY A 222 -20.29 -1.92 -3.14
C GLY A 222 -19.56 -3.14 -3.69
N ARG A 223 -19.34 -3.22 -5.01
CA ARG A 223 -18.55 -4.26 -5.68
C ARG A 223 -17.06 -3.90 -5.73
N LEU A 224 -16.22 -4.88 -6.07
CA LEU A 224 -14.77 -4.71 -6.16
C LEU A 224 -14.40 -4.02 -7.49
N ALA A 225 -13.89 -2.80 -7.44
CA ALA A 225 -13.46 -2.10 -8.65
C ALA A 225 -12.16 -2.71 -9.22
N ALA A 226 -12.12 -2.88 -10.55
CA ALA A 226 -10.98 -3.52 -11.19
C ALA A 226 -9.67 -2.74 -11.08
N ASP A 227 -9.72 -1.44 -10.83
CA ASP A 227 -8.52 -0.62 -10.63
C ASP A 227 -7.85 -0.86 -9.26
N GLU A 228 -8.51 -1.59 -8.35
CA GLU A 228 -8.00 -1.86 -7.00
C GLU A 228 -7.28 -3.21 -6.85
N VAL A 229 -7.36 -4.10 -7.86
CA VAL A 229 -6.96 -5.51 -7.69
C VAL A 229 -5.48 -5.76 -7.96
N THR A 230 -4.91 -5.09 -8.97
CA THR A 230 -3.60 -5.47 -9.50
C THR A 230 -2.45 -5.07 -8.59
N ARG A 231 -2.50 -3.88 -8.00
CA ARG A 231 -1.42 -3.40 -7.13
C ARG A 231 -1.19 -4.32 -5.93
N PRO A 232 -2.22 -4.70 -5.15
CA PRO A 232 -2.04 -5.66 -4.06
C PRO A 232 -1.46 -7.01 -4.51
N VAL A 233 -1.93 -7.57 -5.64
CA VAL A 233 -1.38 -8.81 -6.21
C VAL A 233 0.12 -8.65 -6.52
N ALA A 234 0.48 -7.55 -7.17
CA ALA A 234 1.86 -7.25 -7.54
C ALA A 234 2.78 -7.13 -6.31
N ASP A 235 2.32 -6.48 -5.24
CA ASP A 235 3.08 -6.34 -3.99
C ASP A 235 3.45 -7.72 -3.41
N TRP A 236 2.47 -8.63 -3.31
CA TRP A 236 2.68 -10.00 -2.80
C TRP A 236 3.63 -10.81 -3.68
N MET A 237 3.43 -10.80 -5.00
CA MET A 237 4.27 -11.55 -5.94
C MET A 237 5.72 -11.05 -5.92
N VAL A 238 5.91 -9.74 -5.92
CA VAL A 238 7.24 -9.13 -5.95
C VAL A 238 7.98 -9.38 -4.65
N GLU A 239 7.34 -9.21 -3.49
CA GLU A 239 7.96 -9.50 -2.20
C GLU A 239 8.37 -10.96 -2.05
N ALA A 240 7.56 -11.91 -2.54
CA ALA A 240 7.94 -13.32 -2.60
C ALA A 240 9.15 -13.57 -3.52
N SER A 241 9.18 -12.93 -4.70
CA SER A 241 10.23 -13.13 -5.71
C SER A 241 11.63 -12.71 -5.23
N VAL A 242 11.72 -11.79 -4.28
CA VAL A 242 13.00 -11.26 -3.79
C VAL A 242 13.54 -12.00 -2.56
N LEU A 243 12.79 -12.95 -2.00
CA LEU A 243 13.20 -13.69 -0.79
C LEU A 243 14.54 -14.38 -0.96
N GLY A 244 14.81 -14.96 -2.14
CA GLY A 244 16.10 -15.59 -2.43
C GLY A 244 17.28 -14.63 -2.36
N ARG A 245 17.11 -13.44 -2.92
CA ARG A 245 18.12 -12.37 -2.85
C ARG A 245 18.28 -11.82 -1.43
N ALA A 246 17.24 -11.91 -0.61
CA ALA A 246 17.26 -11.57 0.81
C ALA A 246 17.91 -12.67 1.69
N GLY A 247 18.24 -13.83 1.11
CA GLY A 247 18.96 -14.91 1.79
C GLY A 247 18.10 -16.11 2.17
N MET A 248 16.87 -16.21 1.68
CA MET A 248 16.07 -17.45 1.76
C MET A 248 16.78 -18.54 0.93
N PRO A 249 16.97 -19.77 1.47
CA PRO A 249 17.49 -20.88 0.69
C PRO A 249 16.69 -21.08 -0.61
N GLN A 250 17.38 -21.37 -1.70
CA GLN A 250 16.80 -21.50 -3.04
C GLN A 250 16.46 -22.95 -3.41
N ASP A 251 16.60 -23.87 -2.45
CA ASP A 251 16.19 -25.25 -2.64
C ASP A 251 14.70 -25.31 -2.98
N PRO A 252 14.30 -26.08 -4.01
CA PRO A 252 12.90 -26.19 -4.42
C PRO A 252 11.98 -26.51 -3.24
N GLY A 253 10.90 -25.74 -3.11
CA GLY A 253 9.89 -25.92 -2.07
C GLY A 253 10.22 -25.35 -0.69
N THR A 254 11.39 -24.72 -0.48
CA THR A 254 11.72 -24.03 0.79
C THR A 254 10.65 -23.01 1.16
N PHE A 255 10.25 -22.18 0.18
CA PHE A 255 9.16 -21.24 0.32
C PHE A 255 8.29 -21.31 -0.94
N THR A 256 6.98 -21.41 -0.75
CA THR A 256 6.00 -21.31 -1.82
C THR A 256 4.92 -20.31 -1.42
N LEU A 257 4.70 -19.29 -2.23
CA LEU A 257 3.53 -18.42 -2.17
C LEU A 257 2.43 -19.02 -3.04
N ILE A 258 1.24 -19.20 -2.49
CA ILE A 258 0.04 -19.60 -3.21
C ILE A 258 -0.94 -18.43 -3.16
N LEU A 259 -1.25 -17.87 -4.32
CA LEU A 259 -2.38 -16.97 -4.51
C LEU A 259 -3.64 -17.83 -4.51
N ASP A 260 -4.43 -17.70 -3.46
CA ASP A 260 -5.52 -18.62 -3.16
C ASP A 260 -6.86 -18.04 -3.64
N GLY A 261 -7.43 -18.66 -4.66
CA GLY A 261 -8.72 -18.31 -5.25
C GLY A 261 -9.91 -19.04 -4.65
N ASP A 262 -9.69 -19.95 -3.69
CA ASP A 262 -10.78 -20.68 -3.03
C ASP A 262 -11.66 -19.73 -2.20
N PRO A 263 -12.96 -20.04 -2.05
CA PRO A 263 -13.69 -21.18 -2.60
C PRO A 263 -14.27 -20.93 -4.02
N THR A 264 -13.88 -19.84 -4.69
CA THR A 264 -14.42 -19.45 -6.01
C THR A 264 -13.29 -19.24 -7.04
N PRO A 265 -12.55 -20.30 -7.41
CA PRO A 265 -11.39 -20.18 -8.28
C PRO A 265 -11.74 -19.62 -9.67
N GLU A 266 -12.96 -19.83 -10.17
CA GLU A 266 -13.41 -19.29 -11.46
C GLU A 266 -13.52 -17.77 -11.43
N ARG A 267 -14.01 -17.19 -10.33
CA ARG A 267 -14.08 -15.72 -10.15
C ARG A 267 -12.70 -15.12 -10.00
N SER A 268 -11.81 -15.82 -9.30
CA SER A 268 -10.41 -15.43 -9.19
C SER A 268 -9.71 -15.43 -10.55
N SER A 269 -9.99 -16.45 -11.39
CA SER A 269 -9.49 -16.55 -12.76
C SER A 269 -10.03 -15.41 -13.64
N GLU A 270 -11.31 -15.06 -13.51
CA GLU A 270 -11.94 -13.93 -14.21
C GLU A 270 -11.25 -12.60 -13.87
N VAL A 271 -11.00 -12.33 -12.58
CA VAL A 271 -10.27 -11.13 -12.13
C VAL A 271 -8.87 -11.08 -12.75
N PHE A 272 -8.16 -12.21 -12.76
CA PHE A 272 -6.83 -12.28 -13.33
C PHE A 272 -6.83 -12.02 -14.83
N CYS A 273 -7.70 -12.69 -15.57
CA CYS A 273 -7.81 -12.55 -17.02
C CYS A 273 -8.20 -11.13 -17.46
N LEU A 274 -9.17 -10.50 -16.77
CA LEU A 274 -9.76 -9.23 -17.19
C LEU A 274 -9.02 -7.99 -16.66
N ALA A 275 -8.43 -8.07 -15.47
CA ALA A 275 -7.75 -6.94 -14.84
C ALA A 275 -6.23 -7.16 -14.71
N VAL A 276 -5.79 -8.22 -14.04
CA VAL A 276 -4.38 -8.40 -13.67
C VAL A 276 -3.48 -8.58 -14.91
N GLN A 277 -3.89 -9.42 -15.87
CA GLN A 277 -3.17 -9.64 -17.12
C GLN A 277 -3.14 -8.41 -18.02
N ARG A 278 -4.28 -7.70 -18.12
CA ARG A 278 -4.37 -6.42 -18.83
C ARG A 278 -3.39 -5.42 -18.25
N ASP A 279 -3.40 -5.24 -16.94
CA ASP A 279 -2.56 -4.24 -16.27
C ASP A 279 -1.08 -4.55 -16.38
N ALA A 280 -0.70 -5.83 -16.29
CA ALA A 280 0.68 -6.24 -16.56
C ALA A 280 1.12 -5.87 -17.99
N ALA A 281 0.26 -6.12 -18.99
CA ALA A 281 0.54 -5.77 -20.38
C ALA A 281 0.59 -4.25 -20.60
N TRP A 282 -0.28 -3.49 -19.95
CA TRP A 282 -0.27 -2.03 -19.98
C TRP A 282 0.99 -1.46 -19.32
N GLN A 283 1.40 -2.00 -18.17
CA GLN A 283 2.66 -1.60 -17.55
C GLN A 283 3.85 -1.87 -18.48
N ASP A 284 3.92 -3.06 -19.10
CA ASP A 284 4.99 -3.42 -20.05
C ASP A 284 5.00 -2.49 -21.27
N ALA A 285 3.84 -2.16 -21.81
CA ALA A 285 3.70 -1.20 -22.91
C ALA A 285 4.14 0.22 -22.51
N VAL A 286 3.76 0.69 -21.33
CA VAL A 286 4.17 2.01 -20.79
C VAL A 286 5.68 2.05 -20.58
N GLU A 287 6.27 1.00 -20.01
CA GLU A 287 7.72 0.87 -19.83
C GLU A 287 8.44 0.97 -21.18
N GLN A 288 7.94 0.32 -22.23
CA GLN A 288 8.55 0.38 -23.57
C GLN A 288 8.31 1.70 -24.32
N CYS A 289 7.15 2.33 -24.14
CA CYS A 289 6.78 3.56 -24.84
C CYS A 289 7.40 4.83 -24.22
N LEU A 290 7.44 4.90 -22.88
CA LEU A 290 7.91 6.09 -22.14
C LEU A 290 9.41 6.04 -21.84
N VAL A 291 10.00 4.86 -21.61
CA VAL A 291 11.44 4.72 -21.32
C VAL A 291 12.23 4.58 -22.62
N ARG A 292 12.30 5.67 -23.38
CA ARG A 292 13.16 5.77 -24.58
C ARG A 292 14.65 5.81 -24.24
N ASP A 293 14.99 6.38 -23.09
CA ASP A 293 16.32 6.40 -22.51
C ASP A 293 16.24 6.10 -21.00
N PRO A 294 16.71 4.93 -20.53
CA PRO A 294 16.74 4.57 -19.11
C PRO A 294 17.61 5.48 -18.23
N LEU A 295 18.44 6.35 -18.83
CA LEU A 295 19.25 7.34 -18.13
C LEU A 295 18.50 8.68 -17.97
N ASN A 296 17.40 8.89 -18.69
CA ASN A 296 16.54 10.05 -18.51
C ASN A 296 15.58 9.82 -17.35
N TRP A 297 15.92 10.40 -16.20
CA TRP A 297 15.16 10.22 -14.97
C TRP A 297 13.76 10.84 -15.00
N SER A 298 13.52 11.87 -15.84
CA SER A 298 12.17 12.43 -16.02
C SER A 298 11.25 11.33 -16.54
N ASN A 299 11.64 10.67 -17.64
CA ASN A 299 10.87 9.56 -18.22
C ASN A 299 10.65 8.41 -17.23
N VAL A 300 11.64 8.11 -16.38
CA VAL A 300 11.53 7.07 -15.34
C VAL A 300 10.55 7.48 -14.24
N LEU A 301 10.55 8.75 -13.83
CA LEU A 301 9.58 9.26 -12.85
C LEU A 301 8.18 9.31 -13.44
N ASP A 302 8.03 9.83 -14.66
CA ASP A 302 6.75 9.92 -15.37
C ASP A 302 6.11 8.54 -15.54
N MET A 303 6.91 7.53 -15.90
CA MET A 303 6.49 6.13 -15.94
C MET A 303 6.09 5.60 -14.56
N ARG A 304 6.88 5.84 -13.50
CA ARG A 304 6.59 5.35 -12.14
C ARG A 304 5.39 6.03 -11.48
N LEU A 305 5.05 7.24 -11.91
CA LEU A 305 3.89 7.99 -11.45
C LEU A 305 2.63 7.70 -12.29
N SER A 306 2.76 6.92 -13.37
CA SER A 306 1.62 6.47 -14.15
C SER A 306 0.72 5.52 -13.34
N LYS A 307 -0.59 5.63 -13.51
CA LYS A 307 -1.57 4.69 -12.94
C LYS A 307 -1.38 3.26 -13.44
N SER A 308 -0.83 3.08 -14.64
CA SER A 308 -0.51 1.77 -15.20
C SER A 308 0.75 1.16 -14.60
N PHE A 309 1.53 1.92 -13.82
CA PHE A 309 2.71 1.39 -13.16
C PHE A 309 2.34 0.86 -11.78
N HIS A 310 2.44 -0.44 -11.62
CA HIS A 310 2.33 -1.09 -10.33
C HIS A 310 3.73 -1.24 -9.75
N VAL A 311 4.38 -2.38 -9.92
CA VAL A 311 5.66 -2.68 -9.28
C VAL A 311 6.69 -3.08 -10.34
N VAL A 312 7.94 -2.68 -10.14
CA VAL A 312 9.05 -3.11 -11.02
C VAL A 312 9.09 -4.64 -11.06
N GLY A 313 9.13 -5.21 -12.27
CA GLY A 313 9.26 -6.65 -12.47
C GLY A 313 7.95 -7.43 -12.45
N PHE A 314 6.82 -6.79 -12.14
CA PHE A 314 5.52 -7.44 -12.08
C PHE A 314 5.10 -8.12 -13.40
N PRO A 315 5.19 -7.46 -14.59
CA PRO A 315 4.81 -8.11 -15.84
C PRO A 315 5.59 -9.39 -16.14
N GLN A 316 6.89 -9.41 -15.82
CA GLN A 316 7.73 -10.59 -16.03
C GLN A 316 7.38 -11.72 -15.05
N LEU A 317 7.05 -11.39 -13.79
CA LEU A 317 6.59 -12.38 -12.81
C LEU A 317 5.27 -13.02 -13.23
N LEU A 318 4.31 -12.22 -13.74
CA LEU A 318 3.03 -12.73 -14.20
C LEU A 318 3.18 -13.63 -15.44
N ARG A 319 4.05 -13.26 -16.38
CA ARG A 319 4.41 -14.13 -17.53
C ARG A 319 5.03 -15.45 -17.08
N HIS A 320 5.91 -15.43 -16.08
CA HIS A 320 6.48 -16.66 -15.52
C HIS A 320 5.43 -17.54 -14.84
N LEU A 321 4.50 -16.93 -14.11
CA LEU A 321 3.38 -17.62 -13.45
C LEU A 321 2.50 -18.37 -14.46
N ALA A 322 2.14 -17.73 -15.58
CA ALA A 322 1.32 -18.35 -16.63
C ALA A 322 2.05 -19.47 -17.39
N SER A 323 3.38 -19.35 -17.57
CA SER A 323 4.17 -20.32 -18.34
C SER A 323 4.48 -21.66 -17.61
N ASP A 324 3.91 -21.88 -16.42
CA ASP A 324 4.17 -23.01 -15.50
C ASP A 324 5.67 -23.31 -15.27
N LYS A 325 6.52 -22.30 -15.46
CA LYS A 325 7.95 -22.39 -15.13
C LYS A 325 8.08 -22.27 -13.62
N SER A 326 8.01 -23.41 -12.96
CA SER A 326 7.89 -23.61 -11.50
C SER A 326 9.04 -23.06 -10.65
N SER A 327 9.94 -22.24 -11.19
CA SER A 327 11.16 -21.76 -10.54
C SER A 327 10.97 -20.52 -9.65
N SER A 328 9.81 -19.85 -9.70
CA SER A 328 9.58 -18.60 -8.94
C SER A 328 9.11 -18.82 -7.50
N GLY A 329 8.69 -20.04 -7.14
CA GLY A 329 8.05 -20.32 -5.85
C GLY A 329 6.67 -19.66 -5.70
N ILE A 330 6.09 -19.08 -6.76
CA ILE A 330 4.76 -18.47 -6.76
C ILE A 330 3.82 -19.36 -7.58
N ARG A 331 2.63 -19.64 -7.05
CA ARG A 331 1.61 -20.50 -7.68
C ARG A 331 0.21 -19.93 -7.47
N CYS A 332 -0.74 -20.39 -8.28
CA CYS A 332 -2.17 -20.22 -8.07
C CYS A 332 -2.83 -21.60 -7.91
N ASN A 333 -3.95 -21.68 -7.20
CA ASN A 333 -4.87 -22.82 -7.25
C ASN A 333 -6.06 -22.60 -8.21
N PHE A 334 -5.97 -21.56 -9.03
CA PHE A 334 -6.92 -21.20 -10.08
C PHE A 334 -6.13 -20.89 -11.37
N ASP A 335 -6.82 -20.69 -12.49
CA ASP A 335 -6.19 -20.37 -13.77
C ASP A 335 -5.82 -18.86 -13.83
N PRO A 336 -4.53 -18.48 -13.84
CA PRO A 336 -4.13 -17.08 -13.95
C PRO A 336 -4.35 -16.50 -15.36
N GLY A 337 -4.73 -17.33 -16.33
CA GLY A 337 -4.90 -16.95 -17.74
C GLY A 337 -3.58 -16.75 -18.48
N GLU A 338 -3.70 -16.52 -19.79
CA GLU A 338 -2.57 -16.28 -20.67
C GLU A 338 -2.15 -14.80 -20.68
N PRO A 339 -0.84 -14.51 -20.79
CA PRO A 339 -0.36 -13.13 -20.94
C PRO A 339 -0.91 -12.47 -22.19
N TRP A 340 -1.38 -11.22 -22.05
CA TRP A 340 -1.85 -10.44 -23.19
C TRP A 340 -0.70 -10.07 -24.14
N ASP A 341 -0.98 -10.06 -25.45
CA ASP A 341 -0.04 -9.55 -26.44
C ASP A 341 0.09 -8.03 -26.31
N ILE A 342 1.32 -7.59 -26.05
CA ILE A 342 1.66 -6.18 -25.85
C ILE A 342 1.81 -5.43 -27.18
N ALA A 343 2.08 -6.12 -28.30
CA ALA A 343 2.40 -5.47 -29.56
C ALA A 343 1.25 -4.59 -30.09
N PRO A 344 -0.03 -5.02 -30.06
CA PRO A 344 -1.16 -4.17 -30.43
C PRO A 344 -1.33 -2.96 -29.51
N ILE A 345 -1.03 -3.09 -28.21
CA ILE A 345 -1.13 -2.00 -27.23
C ILE A 345 -0.07 -0.93 -27.53
N ILE A 346 1.16 -1.35 -27.82
CA ILE A 346 2.25 -0.44 -28.18
C ILE A 346 1.93 0.28 -29.50
N GLU A 347 1.46 -0.45 -30.50
CA GLU A 347 1.18 0.13 -31.82
C GLU A 347 0.05 1.15 -31.77
N ALA A 348 -1.07 0.81 -31.12
CA ALA A 348 -2.23 1.69 -31.02
C ALA A 348 -1.96 2.98 -30.24
N ASN A 349 -1.03 2.93 -29.29
CA ASN A 349 -0.75 4.02 -28.36
C ASN A 349 0.63 4.65 -28.62
N ARG A 350 1.20 4.43 -29.81
CA ARG A 350 2.50 4.95 -30.19
C ARG A 350 2.45 6.49 -30.23
N GLY A 351 3.21 7.13 -29.35
CA GLY A 351 3.31 8.59 -29.28
C GLY A 351 2.47 9.25 -28.18
N TRP A 352 1.73 8.47 -27.41
CA TRP A 352 1.06 8.94 -26.20
C TRP A 352 2.06 9.51 -25.18
N ASN A 353 1.67 10.61 -24.55
CA ASN A 353 2.37 11.18 -23.40
C ASN A 353 1.86 10.54 -22.09
N GLN A 354 2.42 10.95 -20.95
CA GLN A 354 2.05 10.40 -19.64
C GLN A 354 0.56 10.59 -19.30
N ASP A 355 -0.02 11.75 -19.63
CA ASP A 355 -1.41 12.07 -19.35
C ASP A 355 -2.36 11.20 -20.18
N ASP A 356 -2.03 10.96 -21.46
CA ASP A 356 -2.81 10.08 -22.32
C ASP A 356 -2.90 8.65 -21.74
N TRP A 357 -1.76 8.12 -21.27
CA TRP A 357 -1.72 6.83 -20.58
C TRP A 357 -2.52 6.83 -19.28
N PHE A 358 -2.45 7.91 -18.50
CA PHE A 358 -3.17 8.06 -17.24
C PHE A 358 -4.69 8.10 -17.42
N GLU A 359 -5.19 8.82 -18.41
CA GLU A 359 -6.63 8.93 -18.67
C GLU A 359 -7.25 7.63 -19.16
N ARG A 360 -6.46 6.80 -19.87
CA ARG A 360 -6.94 5.60 -20.56
C ARG A 360 -6.66 4.29 -19.81
N SER A 361 -5.86 4.35 -18.74
CA SER A 361 -5.53 3.17 -17.93
C SER A 361 -6.72 2.67 -17.09
N GLY A 362 -7.57 3.59 -16.63
CA GLY A 362 -8.68 3.32 -15.72
C GLY A 362 -9.81 2.50 -16.35
N ARG A 363 -10.55 1.81 -15.48
CA ARG A 363 -11.67 0.94 -15.87
C ARG A 363 -12.87 1.18 -14.95
N PRO A 364 -13.49 2.37 -15.01
CA PRO A 364 -14.56 2.72 -14.09
C PRO A 364 -15.78 1.79 -14.19
N ASP A 365 -15.99 1.17 -15.36
CA ASP A 365 -17.14 0.29 -15.61
C ASP A 365 -16.84 -1.19 -15.32
N LEU A 366 -15.58 -1.57 -15.07
CA LEU A 366 -15.21 -2.95 -14.78
C LEU A 366 -15.15 -3.18 -13.27
N VAL A 367 -16.08 -3.99 -12.80
CA VAL A 367 -16.26 -4.32 -11.38
C VAL A 367 -16.51 -5.82 -11.23
N PHE A 368 -16.13 -6.35 -10.08
CA PHE A 368 -16.22 -7.77 -9.75
C PHE A 368 -17.10 -7.99 -8.52
N GLU A 369 -17.86 -9.06 -8.54
CA GLU A 369 -18.64 -9.54 -7.40
C GLU A 369 -18.16 -10.94 -7.01
N THR A 370 -18.33 -11.29 -5.75
CA THR A 370 -18.09 -12.66 -5.28
C THR A 370 -19.15 -13.63 -5.83
N ALA A 371 -18.97 -14.91 -5.54
CA ALA A 371 -20.00 -15.92 -5.80
C ALA A 371 -20.16 -16.84 -4.57
N PRO A 372 -21.33 -17.49 -4.39
CA PRO A 372 -21.46 -18.52 -3.38
C PRO A 372 -20.34 -19.57 -3.49
N PRO A 373 -19.76 -20.03 -2.37
CA PRO A 373 -20.23 -19.85 -1.00
C PRO A 373 -19.72 -18.58 -0.29
N LEU A 374 -18.97 -17.70 -0.96
CA LEU A 374 -18.59 -16.42 -0.37
C LEU A 374 -19.82 -15.50 -0.23
N PRO A 375 -19.90 -14.71 0.85
CA PRO A 375 -20.86 -13.61 0.93
C PRO A 375 -20.49 -12.54 -0.10
N LYS A 376 -21.36 -11.55 -0.31
CA LYS A 376 -21.11 -10.44 -1.24
C LYS A 376 -19.82 -9.70 -0.88
N TRP A 377 -19.17 -9.08 -1.87
CA TRP A 377 -17.95 -8.32 -1.65
C TRP A 377 -18.08 -7.30 -0.52
N ALA A 378 -19.16 -6.50 -0.53
CA ALA A 378 -19.43 -5.51 0.51
C ALA A 378 -19.49 -6.13 1.93
N ASP A 379 -20.01 -7.35 2.05
CA ASP A 379 -20.09 -8.04 3.34
C ASP A 379 -18.71 -8.52 3.80
N LEU A 380 -17.86 -9.00 2.88
CA LEU A 380 -16.46 -9.32 3.19
C LEU A 380 -15.68 -8.10 3.69
N VAL A 381 -15.91 -6.93 3.09
CA VAL A 381 -15.28 -5.68 3.56
C VAL A 381 -15.77 -5.33 4.97
N ARG A 382 -17.08 -5.45 5.24
CA ARG A 382 -17.67 -5.21 6.57
C ARG A 382 -17.14 -6.16 7.65
N GLU A 383 -16.74 -7.39 7.31
CA GLU A 383 -16.12 -8.30 8.27
C GLU A 383 -14.85 -7.73 8.92
N ASN A 384 -14.20 -6.76 8.26
CA ASN A 384 -13.02 -6.07 8.79
C ASN A 384 -13.34 -4.93 9.76
N ILE A 385 -14.61 -4.71 10.07
CA ILE A 385 -15.07 -3.65 10.96
C ILE A 385 -15.75 -4.28 12.19
N PHE A 386 -15.50 -3.74 13.38
CA PHE A 386 -16.30 -3.99 14.57
C PHE A 386 -17.68 -3.34 14.40
N PRO A 387 -18.75 -3.89 14.99
CA PRO A 387 -20.04 -3.19 15.04
C PRO A 387 -19.84 -1.76 15.57
N ARG A 388 -20.44 -0.77 14.93
CA ARG A 388 -20.29 0.62 15.40
C ARG A 388 -20.96 0.74 16.78
N ILE A 389 -20.35 1.52 17.69
CA ILE A 389 -20.86 1.72 19.05
C ILE A 389 -22.33 2.18 19.05
N TRP A 390 -22.76 2.92 18.01
CA TRP A 390 -24.13 3.44 17.84
C TRP A 390 -25.09 2.48 17.09
N GLU A 391 -24.59 1.37 16.54
CA GLU A 391 -25.40 0.30 15.93
C GLU A 391 -25.80 -0.76 16.97
N LEU A 392 -25.22 -0.70 18.17
CA LEU A 392 -25.70 -1.44 19.34
C LEU A 392 -26.92 -0.70 19.89
N GLU A 393 -28.10 -1.13 19.47
CA GLU A 393 -29.39 -0.47 19.76
C GLU A 393 -29.79 -0.51 21.25
N GLU A 394 -28.99 -1.11 22.13
CA GLU A 394 -29.20 -1.09 23.59
C GLU A 394 -27.85 -1.00 24.28
N TRP A 395 -27.52 0.17 24.85
CA TRP A 395 -26.56 0.20 25.95
C TRP A 395 -27.16 -0.64 27.08
N PRO A 396 -26.45 -1.66 27.60
CA PRO A 396 -26.86 -2.26 28.85
C PRO A 396 -26.79 -1.18 29.92
N GLU A 397 -27.91 -0.89 30.58
CA GLU A 397 -28.09 0.16 31.63
C GLU A 397 -27.19 0.00 32.88
N TRP A 398 -26.19 -0.89 32.85
CA TRP A 398 -25.41 -1.30 34.00
C TRP A 398 -23.92 -1.02 33.80
N GLU A 399 -23.53 0.24 33.99
CA GLU A 399 -22.26 0.67 34.62
C GLU A 399 -22.21 2.22 34.79
N LEU A 400 -23.33 2.82 35.20
CA LEU A 400 -23.40 4.21 35.68
C LEU A 400 -23.87 4.29 37.15
N GLU A 401 -23.74 3.20 37.90
CA GLU A 401 -23.84 3.22 39.36
C GLU A 401 -22.45 2.94 39.95
N GLU A 402 -22.03 3.78 40.90
CA GLU A 402 -20.81 3.71 41.72
C GLU A 402 -19.49 4.29 41.16
N TRP A 403 -19.54 5.54 40.67
CA TRP A 403 -18.40 6.47 40.86
C TRP A 403 -18.83 7.82 41.46
N GLU A 404 -19.93 7.84 42.22
CA GLU A 404 -20.20 8.93 43.16
C GLU A 404 -19.19 8.85 44.31
N ILE A 405 -18.07 9.56 44.13
CA ILE A 405 -17.50 10.50 45.08
C ILE A 405 -17.85 10.18 46.55
N GLU A 406 -17.12 9.24 47.16
CA GLU A 406 -16.82 9.36 48.59
C GLU A 406 -15.76 10.46 48.73
N GLU A 407 -16.22 11.72 48.69
CA GLU A 407 -15.50 12.86 49.21
C GLU A 407 -15.27 12.59 50.70
N LEU A 408 -14.00 12.33 51.02
CA LEU A 408 -13.45 12.37 52.36
C LEU A 408 -13.66 13.78 52.96
N GLU A 409 -14.85 14.05 53.47
CA GLU A 409 -15.03 15.01 54.56
C GLU A 409 -14.48 14.38 55.85
N ARG A 410 -13.20 14.67 56.11
CA ARG A 410 -12.62 14.57 57.46
C ARG A 410 -11.51 15.63 57.61
N GLU A 411 -11.80 16.60 58.48
CA GLU A 411 -10.89 17.57 59.15
C GLU A 411 -10.44 18.75 58.25
N ASP A 412 -10.84 20.01 58.46
CA ASP A 412 -11.11 20.79 59.70
C ASP A 412 -12.36 21.69 59.62
#